data_AF-A0A9P5W9U5-F1
#
_entry.id   AF-A0A9P5W9U5-F1
#
_cell.length_a   1.000
_cell.length_b   1.000
_cell.length_c   1.000
_cell.angle_alpha   90.00
_cell.angle_beta   90.00
_cell.angle_gamma   90.00
#
_symmetry.space_group_name_H-M   'P 1'
#
loop_
_entity.id
_entity.type
_entity.pdbx_description
1 polymer ?
#
loop_
_entity_poly.entity_id
_entity_poly.type
_entity_poly.pdbx_seq_one_letter_code
_entity_poly.pdbx_strand_id
1 'polypeptide(L)'
;MQPYTVFTLADSDSMEKGQGYGVATLFQEIGLRVIADGEKAKLKAKVVEESLELCEGKSSNISKSIKKIRTLFQGQKSINIIKNKALNTELTNLAKHVSSYITTTNNNSAAFVETVFE
;
A
#
# COMPACT_ATOMS: atom_id res chain seq x y z
N MET A 1 -10.50 14.44 -2.54
CA MET A 1 -9.62 14.22 -1.37
C MET A 1 -8.33 13.63 -1.89
N GLN A 2 -7.24 14.39 -1.77
CA GLN A 2 -5.96 14.15 -2.45
C GLN A 2 -5.15 13.01 -1.79
N PRO A 3 -4.15 12.44 -2.49
CA PRO A 3 -3.26 11.36 -2.03
C PRO A 3 -2.30 11.74 -0.89
N TYR A 4 -2.65 12.74 -0.07
CA TYR A 4 -1.82 13.21 1.03
C TYR A 4 -1.74 12.19 2.17
N THR A 5 -2.80 11.40 2.38
CA THR A 5 -2.90 10.45 3.50
C THR A 5 -1.96 9.25 3.33
N VAL A 6 -1.63 8.87 2.09
CA VAL A 6 -0.67 7.77 1.82
C VAL A 6 0.76 8.20 2.16
N PHE A 7 1.10 9.48 1.97
CA PHE A 7 2.41 10.04 2.30
C PHE A 7 2.68 10.03 3.81
N THR A 8 1.69 10.39 4.63
CA THR A 8 1.83 10.42 6.10
C THR A 8 2.08 9.04 6.73
N LEU A 9 1.68 7.94 6.08
CA LEU A 9 1.92 6.57 6.57
C LEU A 9 3.37 6.11 6.41
N ALA A 10 4.06 6.60 5.39
CA ALA A 10 5.47 6.29 5.19
C ALA A 10 6.35 6.97 6.25
N ASP A 11 5.87 8.07 6.83
CA ASP A 11 6.61 8.92 7.78
C ASP A 11 6.25 8.66 9.26
N SER A 12 5.06 8.12 9.56
CA SER A 12 4.59 7.95 10.94
C SER A 12 5.03 6.65 11.61
N ASP A 13 5.43 5.65 10.82
CA ASP A 13 6.05 4.43 11.35
C ASP A 13 7.56 4.68 11.35
N SER A 14 8.19 4.66 12.52
CA SER A 14 9.65 4.77 12.73
C SER A 14 10.41 3.56 12.15
N MET A 15 10.01 3.04 11.00
CA MET A 15 10.33 1.71 10.53
C MET A 15 10.96 1.75 9.14
N GLU A 16 12.28 1.58 9.12
CA GLU A 16 13.05 1.28 7.92
C GLU A 16 12.50 0.06 7.14
N LYS A 17 11.63 -0.78 7.73
CA LYS A 17 10.95 -1.94 7.10
C LYS A 17 9.61 -2.25 7.79
N GLY A 18 8.52 -2.42 7.04
CA GLY A 18 7.20 -2.81 7.58
C GLY A 18 6.04 -2.77 6.59
N GLN A 19 4.84 -3.19 7.05
CA GLN A 19 3.64 -3.31 6.19
C GLN A 19 3.15 -1.96 5.66
N GLY A 20 3.22 -0.90 6.46
CA GLY A 20 2.89 0.47 6.02
C GLY A 20 3.81 0.93 4.89
N TYR A 21 5.12 0.74 5.07
CA TYR A 21 6.14 1.10 4.09
C TYR A 21 6.00 0.32 2.77
N GLY A 22 5.78 -1.01 2.83
CA GLY A 22 5.56 -1.84 1.64
C GLY A 22 4.33 -1.41 0.83
N VAL A 23 3.25 -1.05 1.52
CA VAL A 23 2.03 -0.57 0.84
C VAL A 23 2.20 0.84 0.29
N ALA A 24 2.82 1.75 1.05
CA ALA A 24 3.11 3.11 0.58
C ALA A 24 3.97 3.09 -0.69
N THR A 25 5.02 2.24 -0.70
CA THR A 25 5.89 2.04 -1.87
C THR A 25 5.10 1.56 -3.09
N LEU A 26 4.18 0.60 -2.91
CA LEU A 26 3.33 0.12 -3.99
C LEU A 26 2.43 1.22 -4.57
N PHE A 27 1.75 1.99 -3.72
CA PHE A 27 0.90 3.10 -4.16
C PHE A 27 1.70 4.22 -4.82
N GLN A 28 2.88 4.53 -4.30
CA GLN A 28 3.77 5.53 -4.88
C GLN A 28 4.22 5.14 -6.29
N GLU A 29 4.70 3.91 -6.50
CA GLU A 29 5.12 3.46 -7.83
C GLU A 29 3.94 3.48 -8.82
N ILE A 30 2.74 3.07 -8.40
CA ILE A 30 1.53 3.16 -9.22
C ILE A 30 1.25 4.62 -9.61
N GLY A 31 1.29 5.53 -8.65
CA GLY A 31 1.08 6.96 -8.88
C GLY A 31 2.11 7.55 -9.85
N LEU A 32 3.39 7.24 -9.66
CA LEU A 32 4.48 7.68 -10.53
C LEU A 32 4.29 7.18 -11.97
N ARG A 33 3.94 5.90 -12.15
CA ARG A 33 3.67 5.32 -13.48
C ARG A 33 2.46 5.96 -14.15
N VAL A 34 1.40 6.23 -13.41
CA VAL A 34 0.20 6.89 -13.97
C VAL A 34 0.51 8.33 -14.38
N ILE A 35 1.30 9.06 -13.59
CA ILE A 35 1.71 10.44 -13.92
C ILE A 35 2.63 10.45 -15.15
N ALA A 36 3.63 9.56 -15.20
CA ALA A 36 4.63 9.54 -16.26
C ALA A 36 4.09 8.97 -17.59
N ASP A 37 3.34 7.87 -17.53
CA ASP A 37 3.00 7.05 -18.70
C ASP A 37 1.49 7.13 -19.07
N GLY A 38 0.66 7.78 -18.24
CA GLY A 38 -0.77 7.98 -18.49
C GLY A 38 -1.53 6.67 -18.75
N GLU A 39 -2.30 6.61 -19.84
CA GLU A 39 -3.05 5.40 -20.24
C GLU A 39 -2.17 4.17 -20.51
N LYS A 40 -0.86 4.35 -20.76
CA LYS A 40 0.09 3.27 -21.02
C LYS A 40 0.78 2.77 -19.75
N ALA A 41 0.44 3.32 -18.59
CA ALA A 41 1.05 2.98 -17.32
C ALA A 41 0.91 1.48 -17.00
N LYS A 42 2.05 0.87 -16.65
CA LYS A 42 2.16 -0.54 -16.31
C LYS A 42 2.78 -0.73 -14.94
N LEU A 43 2.19 -1.64 -14.16
CA LEU A 43 2.73 -2.10 -12.90
C LEU A 43 3.62 -3.31 -13.17
N LYS A 44 4.84 -3.30 -12.65
CA LYS A 44 5.79 -4.41 -12.78
C LYS A 44 5.61 -5.42 -11.64
N ALA A 45 5.74 -6.70 -11.95
CA ALA A 45 5.60 -7.78 -10.96
C ALA A 45 6.62 -7.63 -9.81
N LYS A 46 7.85 -7.24 -10.16
CA LYS A 46 8.96 -7.02 -9.22
C LYS A 46 8.59 -6.05 -8.08
N VAL A 47 7.86 -4.98 -8.38
CA VAL A 47 7.43 -3.98 -7.39
C VAL A 47 6.46 -4.60 -6.37
N VAL A 48 5.56 -5.46 -6.86
CA VAL A 48 4.59 -6.16 -6.02
C VAL A 48 5.30 -7.21 -5.14
N GLU A 49 6.32 -7.87 -5.68
CA GLU A 49 7.15 -8.83 -4.93
C GLU A 49 7.97 -8.15 -3.85
N GLU A 50 8.65 -7.04 -4.17
CA GLU A 50 9.38 -6.21 -3.19
C GLU A 50 8.44 -5.71 -2.08
N SER A 51 7.24 -5.26 -2.45
CA SER A 51 6.21 -4.84 -1.48
C SER A 51 5.76 -6.01 -0.59
N LEU A 52 5.70 -7.23 -1.14
CA LEU A 52 5.33 -8.43 -0.40
C LEU A 52 6.43 -8.85 0.59
N GLU A 53 7.69 -8.82 0.17
CA GLU A 53 8.86 -9.11 1.00
C GLU A 53 8.95 -8.16 2.20
N LEU A 54 8.69 -6.87 1.98
CA LEU A 54 8.61 -5.87 3.06
C LEU A 54 7.46 -6.11 4.03
N CYS A 55 6.46 -6.92 3.63
CA CYS A 55 5.32 -7.31 4.45
C CYS A 55 5.46 -8.73 5.05
N GLU A 56 6.55 -9.47 4.78
CA GLU A 56 6.75 -10.83 5.28
C GLU A 56 7.04 -10.83 6.80
N GLY A 57 6.36 -11.73 7.52
CA GLY A 57 6.44 -11.87 8.98
C GLY A 57 5.10 -11.74 9.72
N LYS A 58 4.08 -11.12 9.13
CA LYS A 58 2.74 -11.02 9.73
C LYS A 58 1.67 -11.43 8.72
N SER A 59 0.90 -12.47 9.04
CA SER A 59 -0.26 -12.93 8.26
C SER A 59 -1.41 -11.92 8.40
N SER A 60 -1.25 -10.74 7.82
CA SER A 60 -2.21 -9.65 7.89
C SER A 60 -3.07 -9.59 6.63
N ASN A 61 -4.21 -8.90 6.75
CA ASN A 61 -5.10 -8.65 5.61
C ASN A 61 -4.39 -7.87 4.48
N ILE A 62 -3.37 -7.07 4.81
CA ILE A 62 -2.50 -6.37 3.87
C ILE A 62 -1.71 -7.37 3.02
N SER A 63 -0.99 -8.31 3.64
CA SER A 63 -0.20 -9.31 2.92
C SER A 63 -1.08 -10.20 2.04
N LYS A 64 -2.31 -10.51 2.47
CA LYS A 64 -3.31 -11.22 1.64
C LYS A 64 -3.71 -10.43 0.40
N SER A 65 -3.98 -9.13 0.55
CA SER A 65 -4.31 -8.25 -0.58
C SER A 65 -3.15 -8.13 -1.58
N ILE A 66 -1.90 -7.97 -1.09
CA ILE A 66 -0.73 -7.92 -1.98
C ILE A 66 -0.52 -9.25 -2.71
N LYS A 67 -0.73 -10.40 -2.06
CA LYS A 67 -0.70 -11.72 -2.72
C LYS A 67 -1.75 -11.84 -3.82
N LYS A 68 -2.96 -11.33 -3.61
CA LYS A 68 -4.00 -11.29 -4.66
C LYS A 68 -3.56 -10.44 -5.84
N ILE A 69 -2.97 -9.26 -5.60
CA ILE A 69 -2.41 -8.42 -6.67
C ILE A 69 -1.35 -9.20 -7.46
N ARG A 70 -0.43 -9.91 -6.78
CA ARG A 70 0.57 -10.77 -7.44
C ARG A 70 -0.07 -11.82 -8.35
N THR A 71 -1.19 -12.42 -7.95
CA THR A 71 -1.87 -13.44 -8.78
C THR A 71 -2.45 -12.88 -10.09
N LEU A 72 -2.75 -11.57 -10.15
CA LEU A 72 -3.26 -10.93 -11.37
C LEU A 72 -2.25 -10.90 -12.52
N PHE A 73 -0.96 -11.08 -12.22
CA PHE A 73 0.08 -11.10 -13.24
C PHE A 73 0.03 -12.37 -14.09
N GLN A 74 -0.47 -13.50 -13.57
CA GLN A 74 -0.58 -14.76 -14.33
C GLN A 74 0.72 -15.14 -15.08
N GLY A 75 1.88 -14.90 -14.47
CA GLY A 75 3.20 -15.14 -15.08
C GLY A 75 3.73 -14.02 -15.99
N GLN A 76 2.95 -12.97 -16.24
CA GLN A 76 3.39 -11.77 -16.95
C GLN A 76 4.34 -10.93 -16.08
N LYS A 77 5.28 -10.24 -16.71
CA LYS A 77 6.22 -9.34 -16.01
C LYS A 77 5.59 -7.99 -15.63
N SER A 78 4.49 -7.63 -16.28
CA SER A 78 3.80 -6.37 -16.06
C SER A 78 2.33 -6.44 -16.46
N ILE A 79 1.47 -5.73 -15.76
CA ILE A 79 0.04 -5.55 -16.10
C ILE A 79 -0.28 -4.07 -16.28
N ASN A 80 -1.29 -3.74 -17.07
CA ASN A 80 -1.77 -2.37 -17.21
C ASN A 80 -2.38 -1.89 -15.88
N ILE A 81 -2.12 -0.63 -15.53
CA ILE A 81 -2.70 0.01 -14.34
C ILE A 81 -4.09 0.53 -14.66
N ILE A 82 -4.21 1.33 -15.72
CA ILE A 82 -5.47 1.95 -16.14
C ILE A 82 -6.35 0.92 -16.87
N LYS A 83 -7.68 1.02 -16.69
CA LYS A 83 -8.70 0.08 -17.22
C LYS A 83 -8.59 -1.35 -16.69
N ASN A 84 -7.72 -1.62 -15.72
CA ASN A 84 -7.60 -2.92 -15.05
C ASN A 84 -8.53 -2.98 -13.82
N LYS A 85 -9.78 -3.42 -14.05
CA LYS A 85 -10.80 -3.50 -13.00
C LYS A 85 -10.38 -4.41 -11.84
N ALA A 86 -9.76 -5.54 -12.13
CA ALA A 86 -9.32 -6.49 -11.10
C ALA A 86 -8.25 -5.88 -10.20
N LEU A 87 -7.26 -5.20 -10.79
CA LEU A 87 -6.24 -4.47 -10.02
C LEU A 87 -6.88 -3.36 -9.18
N ASN A 88 -7.79 -2.58 -9.75
CA ASN A 88 -8.45 -1.49 -9.03
C ASN A 88 -9.25 -1.99 -7.82
N THR A 89 -9.94 -3.13 -7.94
CA THR A 89 -10.66 -3.77 -6.83
C THR A 89 -9.70 -4.12 -5.68
N GLU A 90 -8.58 -4.76 -5.98
CA GLU A 90 -7.62 -5.15 -4.96
C GLU A 90 -6.91 -3.94 -4.34
N LEU A 91 -6.57 -2.91 -5.13
CA LEU A 91 -6.03 -1.65 -4.61
C LEU A 91 -7.02 -0.92 -3.71
N THR A 92 -8.32 -0.93 -4.05
CA THR A 92 -9.37 -0.35 -3.21
C THR A 92 -9.49 -1.09 -1.88
N ASN A 93 -9.45 -2.43 -1.91
CA ASN A 93 -9.48 -3.24 -0.69
C ASN A 93 -8.23 -3.00 0.17
N LEU A 94 -7.05 -2.91 -0.46
CA LEU A 94 -5.81 -2.61 0.21
C LEU A 94 -5.87 -1.23 0.89
N ALA A 95 -6.35 -0.20 0.20
CA ALA A 95 -6.52 1.14 0.76
C ALA A 95 -7.47 1.17 1.97
N LYS A 96 -8.54 0.36 1.98
CA LYS A 96 -9.44 0.24 3.14
C LYS A 96 -8.74 -0.36 4.36
N HIS A 97 -7.98 -1.44 4.17
CA HIS A 97 -7.23 -2.07 5.26
C HIS A 97 -6.19 -1.10 5.85
N VAL A 98 -5.53 -0.35 4.99
CA VAL A 98 -4.55 0.66 5.38
C VAL A 98 -5.23 1.82 6.11
N SER A 99 -6.37 2.32 5.64
CA SER A 99 -7.12 3.42 6.29
C SER A 99 -7.59 3.05 7.71
N SER A 100 -8.00 1.79 7.91
CA SER A 100 -8.32 1.27 9.25
C SER A 100 -7.09 1.23 10.15
N TYR A 101 -5.93 0.85 9.61
CA TYR A 101 -4.67 0.87 10.33
C TYR A 101 -4.27 2.30 10.73
N ILE A 102 -4.38 3.28 9.82
CA ILE A 102 -4.13 4.70 10.10
C ILE A 102 -5.01 5.20 11.24
N THR A 103 -6.31 4.92 11.18
CA THR A 103 -7.27 5.37 12.20
C THR A 103 -6.93 4.76 13.56
N THR A 104 -6.56 3.49 13.58
CA THR A 104 -6.17 2.78 14.80
C THR A 104 -4.87 3.32 15.39
N THR A 105 -3.84 3.54 14.55
CA THR A 105 -2.57 4.13 14.99
C THR A 105 -2.77 5.55 15.52
N ASN A 106 -3.56 6.38 14.83
CA ASN A 106 -3.85 7.74 15.27
C ASN A 106 -4.60 7.76 16.62
N ASN A 107 -5.55 6.86 16.83
CA ASN A 107 -6.24 6.74 18.11
C ASN A 107 -5.30 6.28 19.24
N ASN A 108 -4.38 5.35 18.95
CA ASN A 108 -3.39 4.89 19.94
C ASN A 108 -2.37 5.98 20.28
N SER A 109 -1.94 6.78 19.30
CA SER A 109 -1.08 7.94 19.53
C SER A 109 -1.78 9.03 20.33
N ALA A 110 -3.07 9.29 20.07
CA ALA A 110 -3.87 10.22 20.88
C ALA A 110 -3.98 9.74 22.34
N ALA A 111 -4.25 8.45 22.55
CA ALA A 111 -4.29 7.86 23.89
C ALA A 111 -2.93 7.94 24.62
N PHE A 112 -1.82 7.72 23.92
CA PHE A 112 -0.48 7.86 24.50
C PHE A 112 -0.19 9.32 24.91
N VAL A 113 -0.59 10.30 24.10
CA VAL A 113 -0.43 11.73 24.43
C VAL A 113 -1.29 12.10 25.64
N GLU A 114 -2.53 11.62 25.76
CA GLU A 114 -3.35 11.84 26.96
C GLU A 114 -2.72 11.23 28.22
N THR A 115 -2.10 10.04 28.10
CA THR A 115 -1.51 9.35 29.27
C THR A 115 -0.18 9.95 29.73
N VAL A 116 0.57 10.61 28.83
CA VAL A 116 1.91 11.17 29.13
C VAL A 116 1.84 12.62 29.64
N PHE A 117 0.73 13.32 29.37
CA PHE A 117 0.56 14.73 29.73
C PHE A 117 -0.55 14.96 30.79
N GLU A 118 -1.05 13.90 31.43
CA GLU A 118 -1.72 13.93 32.75
C GLU A 118 -0.72 13.65 33.88
#